data_AF-A0A8J3TF68-F1
#
_entry.id   AF-A0A8J3TF68-F1
#
_cell.length_a   1.000
_cell.length_b   1.000
_cell.length_c   1.000
_cell.angle_alpha   90.00
_cell.angle_beta   90.00
_cell.angle_gamma   90.00
#
_symmetry.space_group_name_H-M   'P 1'
#
loop_
_entity.id
_entity.type
_entity.pdbx_description
1 polymer ?
#
loop_
_entity_poly.entity_id
_entity_poly.type
_entity_poly.pdbx_seq_one_letter_code
_entity_poly.pdbx_strand_id
1 'polypeptide(L)'
;MTATRPGGPPAYVAAHRIAVVDGRLPFEQAYCLTKLVFDHAGGPVVPERRGQMSLKLCKALAVENLVMLTGEMSETMPAIVRLTVTASFLEELGYLPEQIVVVESRNSGGHKNVNWFVEVTQEGLDLVASAIASG
;
A
#
# COMPACT_ATOMS: atom_id res chain seq x y z
N MET A 1 9.77 16.23 37.45
CA MET A 1 9.78 14.80 37.10
C MET A 1 10.63 14.63 35.86
N THR A 2 11.83 14.07 35.98
CA THR A 2 12.74 13.81 34.85
C THR A 2 12.21 12.59 34.11
N ALA A 3 11.53 12.81 32.98
CA ALA A 3 11.14 11.75 32.08
C ALA A 3 12.42 11.06 31.59
N THR A 4 12.63 9.82 32.02
CA THR A 4 13.67 8.91 31.55
C THR A 4 13.61 8.92 30.03
N ARG A 5 14.67 9.38 29.34
CA ARG A 5 14.71 9.36 27.88
C ARG A 5 14.44 7.92 27.43
N PRO A 6 13.38 7.66 26.66
CA PRO A 6 13.07 6.30 26.22
C PRO A 6 14.24 5.78 25.38
N GLY A 7 14.83 4.67 25.80
CA GLY A 7 15.85 3.96 25.02
C GLY A 7 15.18 3.16 23.91
N GLY A 8 15.64 3.31 22.67
CA GLY A 8 15.10 2.58 21.53
C GLY A 8 15.48 3.17 20.18
N PRO A 9 15.01 2.57 19.07
CA PRO A 9 15.20 3.10 17.72
C PRO A 9 14.61 4.52 17.59
N PRO A 10 15.18 5.39 16.73
CA PRO A 10 14.74 6.78 16.59
C PRO A 10 13.25 6.92 16.25
N ALA A 11 12.70 6.01 15.46
CA ALA A 11 11.26 5.96 15.16
C ALA A 11 10.40 5.73 16.43
N TYR A 12 10.83 4.85 17.33
CA TYR A 12 10.12 4.58 18.58
C TYR A 12 10.12 5.81 19.51
N VAL A 13 11.27 6.47 19.62
CA VAL A 13 11.41 7.67 20.47
C VAL A 13 10.54 8.82 19.96
N ALA A 14 10.55 9.07 18.66
CA ALA A 14 9.69 10.07 18.03
C ALA A 14 8.19 9.71 18.19
N ALA A 15 7.82 8.45 17.98
CA ALA A 15 6.45 7.99 18.14
C ALA A 15 5.94 8.14 19.58
N HIS A 16 6.79 7.79 20.55
CA HIS A 16 6.45 7.95 21.96
C HIS A 16 6.21 9.41 22.31
N ARG A 17 6.96 10.35 21.73
CA ARG A 17 6.70 11.78 21.95
C ARG A 17 5.39 12.24 21.36
N ILE A 18 5.16 11.95 20.10
CA ILE A 18 3.92 12.36 19.41
C ILE A 18 2.69 11.79 20.14
N ALA A 19 2.80 10.57 20.65
CA ALA A 19 1.68 9.88 21.31
C ALA A 19 1.51 10.23 22.80
N VAL A 20 2.60 10.30 23.57
CA VAL A 20 2.54 10.43 25.03
C VAL A 20 2.78 11.86 25.49
N VAL A 21 3.64 12.60 24.79
CA VAL A 21 3.99 13.98 25.17
C VAL A 21 3.03 14.97 24.51
N ASP A 22 2.83 14.84 23.19
CA ASP A 22 1.95 15.75 22.44
C ASP A 22 0.48 15.30 22.46
N GLY A 23 0.22 14.01 22.70
CA GLY A 23 -1.13 13.45 22.79
C GLY A 23 -1.94 13.56 21.49
N ARG A 24 -1.28 13.79 20.35
CA ARG A 24 -1.94 14.08 19.06
C ARG A 24 -2.44 12.83 18.37
N LEU A 25 -1.66 11.74 18.44
CA LEU A 25 -1.95 10.49 17.75
C LEU A 25 -1.85 9.30 18.70
N PRO A 26 -2.64 8.23 18.48
CA PRO A 26 -2.37 6.93 19.09
C PRO A 26 -0.96 6.44 18.74
N PHE A 27 -0.31 5.75 19.68
CA PHE A 27 1.07 5.28 19.49
C PHE A 27 1.26 4.45 18.22
N GLU A 28 0.32 3.58 17.85
CA GLU A 28 0.41 2.77 16.62
C GLU A 28 0.46 3.64 15.35
N GLN A 29 -0.30 4.74 15.33
CA GLN A 29 -0.34 5.67 14.20
C GLN A 29 0.93 6.53 14.16
N ALA A 30 1.35 7.05 15.32
CA ALA A 30 2.61 7.78 15.45
C ALA A 30 3.83 6.92 15.06
N TYR A 31 3.82 5.63 15.44
CA TYR A 31 4.87 4.68 15.10
C TYR A 31 4.87 4.33 13.61
N CYS A 32 3.70 4.16 13.01
CA CYS A 32 3.56 3.99 11.56
C CYS A 32 4.11 5.21 10.79
N LEU A 33 3.73 6.42 11.19
CA LEU A 33 4.19 7.67 10.58
C LEU A 33 5.71 7.85 10.69
N THR A 34 6.26 7.66 11.89
CA THR A 34 7.70 7.81 12.12
C THR A 34 8.50 6.75 11.38
N LYS A 35 8.01 5.50 11.28
CA LYS A 35 8.64 4.49 10.42
C LYS A 35 8.63 4.89 8.95
N LEU A 36 7.52 5.41 8.42
CA LEU A 36 7.46 5.88 7.03
C LEU A 36 8.50 6.97 6.77
N VAL A 37 8.71 7.89 7.71
CA VAL A 37 9.72 8.95 7.58
C VAL A 37 11.14 8.40 7.69
N PHE A 38 11.44 7.59 8.71
CA PHE A 38 12.81 7.14 8.98
C PHE A 38 13.29 5.98 8.09
N ASP A 39 12.44 4.96 7.90
CA ASP A 39 12.83 3.75 7.17
C ASP A 39 12.63 3.91 5.65
N HIS A 40 11.70 4.78 5.26
CA HIS A 40 11.28 4.93 3.87
C HIS A 40 11.37 6.35 3.33
N ALA A 41 12.03 7.26 4.04
CA ALA A 41 12.25 8.66 3.65
C ALA A 41 10.97 9.43 3.27
N GLY A 42 9.81 9.00 3.78
CA GLY A 42 8.51 9.61 3.46
C GLY A 42 7.76 8.96 2.30
N GLY A 43 8.30 7.95 1.60
CA GLY A 43 7.58 7.20 0.56
C GLY A 43 8.06 7.45 -0.88
N PRO A 44 7.39 6.88 -1.89
CA PRO A 44 6.17 6.05 -1.82
C PRO A 44 6.42 4.60 -1.40
N VAL A 45 5.57 4.05 -0.53
CA VAL A 45 5.64 2.65 -0.04
C VAL A 45 4.30 1.95 -0.18
N VAL A 46 4.33 0.65 -0.49
CA VAL A 46 3.14 -0.22 -0.49
C VAL A 46 2.85 -0.66 0.94
N PRO A 47 1.72 -0.27 1.55
CA PRO A 47 1.39 -0.66 2.92
C PRO A 47 1.04 -2.14 3.01
N GLU A 48 1.42 -2.76 4.11
CA GLU A 48 1.17 -4.18 4.37
C GLU A 48 -0.30 -4.42 4.73
N ARG A 49 -0.80 -5.65 4.52
CA ARG A 49 -2.16 -6.02 4.94
C ARG A 49 -2.30 -6.05 6.47
N ARG A 50 -1.24 -6.42 7.18
CA ARG A 50 -1.15 -6.51 8.64
C ARG A 50 0.28 -6.16 9.04
N GLY A 51 0.48 -5.47 10.16
CA GLY A 51 1.81 -5.08 10.63
C GLY A 51 1.86 -3.64 11.11
N GLN A 52 3.09 -3.17 11.32
CA GLN A 52 3.40 -1.83 11.85
C GLN A 52 3.12 -0.71 10.83
N MET A 53 3.06 -1.03 9.54
CA MET A 53 2.63 -0.15 8.45
C MET A 53 1.44 -0.75 7.70
N SER A 54 0.36 -1.02 8.43
CA SER A 54 -0.83 -1.59 7.83
C SER A 54 -1.64 -0.56 7.05
N LEU A 55 -2.35 -1.00 6.01
CA LEU A 55 -3.30 -0.16 5.25
C LEU A 55 -4.32 0.54 6.17
N LYS A 56 -4.75 -0.12 7.25
CA LYS A 56 -5.69 0.46 8.22
C LYS A 56 -5.11 1.69 8.92
N LEU A 57 -3.85 1.61 9.35
CA LEU A 57 -3.14 2.72 10.00
C LEU A 57 -2.87 3.85 9.01
N CYS A 58 -2.46 3.51 7.79
CA CYS A 58 -2.23 4.50 6.74
C CYS A 58 -3.51 5.25 6.35
N LYS A 59 -4.65 4.57 6.30
CA LYS A 59 -5.96 5.21 6.09
C LYS A 59 -6.33 6.15 7.23
N ALA A 60 -6.05 5.77 8.49
CA ALA A 60 -6.30 6.66 9.63
C ALA A 60 -5.42 7.92 9.57
N LEU A 61 -4.12 7.75 9.27
CA LEU A 61 -3.20 8.88 9.07
C LEU A 61 -3.59 9.79 7.89
N ALA A 62 -4.18 9.22 6.84
CA ALA A 62 -4.69 9.98 5.71
C ALA A 62 -5.92 10.82 6.05
N VAL A 63 -6.79 10.35 6.96
CA VAL A 63 -7.92 11.16 7.47
C VAL A 63 -7.42 12.39 8.24
N GLU A 64 -6.25 12.28 8.87
CA GLU A 64 -5.60 13.38 9.59
C GLU A 64 -4.67 14.22 8.70
N ASN A 65 -4.68 14.02 7.38
CA ASN A 65 -3.83 14.70 6.39
C ASN A 65 -2.31 14.55 6.59
N LEU A 66 -1.86 13.58 7.39
CA LEU A 66 -0.43 13.33 7.64
C LEU A 66 0.21 12.44 6.57
N VAL A 67 -0.61 11.74 5.80
CA VAL A 67 -0.18 10.81 4.75
C VAL A 67 -1.13 10.92 3.56
N MET A 68 -0.58 10.93 2.35
CA MET A 68 -1.32 10.77 1.10
C MET A 68 -1.40 9.29 0.74
N LEU A 69 -2.61 8.80 0.49
CA LEU A 69 -2.88 7.40 0.15
C LEU A 69 -3.45 7.32 -1.27
N THR A 70 -2.63 6.81 -2.20
CA THR A 70 -2.97 6.69 -3.63
C THR A 70 -3.29 5.24 -3.95
N GLY A 71 -4.40 4.99 -4.65
CA GLY A 71 -4.79 3.65 -5.09
C GLY A 71 -4.75 3.55 -6.61
N GLU A 72 -3.88 2.71 -7.15
CA GLU A 72 -3.89 2.37 -8.57
C GLU A 72 -4.73 1.12 -8.79
N MET A 73 -5.75 1.22 -9.65
CA MET A 73 -6.56 0.08 -10.06
C MET A 73 -5.93 -0.57 -11.29
N SER A 74 -5.49 -1.82 -11.14
CA SER A 74 -5.07 -2.64 -12.27
C SER A 74 -6.19 -3.61 -12.62
N GLU A 75 -6.79 -3.44 -13.79
CA GLU A 75 -7.78 -4.39 -14.33
C GLU A 75 -7.08 -5.32 -15.32
N THR A 76 -6.78 -6.54 -14.89
CA THR A 76 -6.38 -7.62 -15.79
C THR A 76 -7.64 -8.25 -16.39
N MET A 77 -7.94 -7.93 -17.64
CA MET A 77 -8.99 -8.60 -18.42
C MET A 77 -8.41 -9.84 -19.12
N PRO A 78 -8.96 -11.05 -18.89
CA PRO A 78 -8.63 -12.19 -19.73
C PRO A 78 -9.21 -11.97 -21.13
N ALA A 79 -8.32 -11.81 -22.13
CA ALA A 79 -8.70 -11.80 -23.54
C ALA A 79 -8.69 -13.23 -24.06
N ILE A 80 -9.81 -13.69 -24.59
CA ILE A 80 -9.87 -14.97 -25.28
C ILE A 80 -9.80 -14.71 -26.79
N VAL A 81 -8.79 -15.28 -27.47
CA VAL A 81 -8.52 -15.08 -28.89
C VAL A 81 -9.15 -16.20 -29.70
N ARG A 82 -10.06 -15.88 -30.62
CA ARG A 82 -10.60 -16.84 -31.60
C ARG A 82 -9.79 -16.77 -32.88
N LEU A 83 -8.95 -17.77 -33.11
CA LEU A 83 -8.23 -17.92 -34.37
C LEU A 83 -9.19 -18.53 -35.41
N THR A 84 -9.46 -17.80 -36.49
CA THR A 84 -10.13 -18.34 -37.67
C THR A 84 -9.05 -18.90 -38.58
N VAL A 85 -9.02 -20.22 -38.72
CA VAL A 85 -7.95 -20.94 -39.41
C VAL A 85 -8.56 -21.64 -40.63
N THR A 86 -7.91 -21.56 -41.79
CA THR A 86 -8.37 -22.24 -43.01
C THR A 86 -8.12 -23.75 -42.91
N ALA A 87 -8.94 -24.56 -43.58
CA ALA A 87 -8.85 -26.02 -43.53
C ALA A 87 -7.44 -26.55 -43.91
N SER A 88 -6.78 -25.92 -44.88
CA SER A 88 -5.41 -26.23 -45.28
C SER A 88 -4.38 -26.07 -44.15
N PHE A 89 -4.60 -25.12 -43.25
CA PHE A 89 -3.70 -24.84 -42.12
C PHE A 89 -3.99 -25.75 -40.92
N LEU A 90 -5.21 -26.28 -40.81
CA LEU A 90 -5.56 -27.33 -39.84
C LEU A 90 -4.93 -28.69 -40.21
N GLU A 91 -4.83 -29.00 -41.51
CA GLU A 91 -4.18 -30.22 -41.99
C GLU A 91 -2.68 -30.26 -41.70
N GLU A 92 -1.99 -29.10 -41.76
CA GLU A 92 -0.58 -28.97 -41.38
C GLU A 92 -0.32 -29.10 -39.87
N LEU A 93 -1.31 -28.77 -39.03
CA LEU A 93 -1.17 -28.72 -37.57
C LEU A 93 -1.24 -30.08 -36.87
N GLY A 94 -1.74 -31.12 -37.55
CA GLY A 94 -1.96 -32.42 -36.93
C GLY A 94 -3.07 -32.41 -35.86
N TYR A 95 -3.66 -33.57 -35.61
CA TYR A 95 -4.86 -33.78 -34.79
C TYR A 95 -4.80 -33.08 -33.41
N LEU A 96 -5.68 -32.11 -33.18
CA LEU A 96 -5.94 -31.53 -31.85
C LEU A 96 -7.35 -31.92 -31.39
N PRO A 97 -7.51 -32.82 -30.41
CA PRO A 97 -8.81 -33.05 -29.81
C PRO A 97 -9.15 -31.86 -28.89
N GLU A 98 -10.31 -31.26 -29.18
CA GLU A 98 -11.03 -30.28 -28.35
C GLU A 98 -10.32 -28.95 -28.04
N GLN A 99 -10.48 -27.96 -28.92
CA GLN A 99 -10.44 -26.55 -28.49
C GLN A 99 -11.68 -25.79 -28.98
N ILE A 100 -12.77 -25.94 -28.22
CA ILE A 100 -13.86 -24.96 -28.24
C ILE A 100 -13.39 -23.79 -27.38
N VAL A 101 -12.88 -22.74 -28.02
CA VAL A 101 -12.59 -21.47 -27.35
C VAL A 101 -13.74 -20.51 -27.62
N VAL A 102 -14.79 -20.61 -26.79
CA VAL A 102 -15.96 -19.72 -26.80
C VAL A 102 -15.69 -18.52 -25.87
N VAL A 103 -15.92 -17.31 -26.38
CA VAL A 103 -15.82 -16.05 -25.62
C VAL A 103 -17.21 -15.46 -25.48
N GLU A 104 -17.93 -15.89 -24.46
CA GLU A 104 -19.01 -15.08 -23.92
C GLU A 104 -18.48 -14.28 -22.75
N SER A 105 -18.42 -12.95 -22.93
CA SER A 105 -18.13 -12.00 -21.86
C SER A 105 -19.30 -11.96 -20.90
N ARG A 106 -19.38 -12.95 -20.01
CA ARG A 106 -20.22 -12.86 -18.81
C ARG A 106 -19.36 -12.27 -17.71
N ASN A 107 -19.70 -11.05 -17.28
CA ASN A 107 -19.20 -10.39 -16.08
C ASN A 107 -19.04 -11.40 -14.95
N SER A 108 -17.84 -11.93 -14.79
CA SER A 108 -17.50 -12.93 -13.78
C SER A 108 -16.36 -12.35 -12.96
N GLY A 109 -16.76 -11.46 -12.02
CA GLY A 109 -16.07 -11.19 -10.76
C GLY A 109 -14.54 -11.24 -10.73
N GLY A 110 -13.87 -10.57 -11.67
CA GLY A 110 -12.42 -10.39 -11.58
C GLY A 110 -12.10 -9.60 -10.31
N HIS A 111 -11.33 -10.20 -9.39
CA HIS A 111 -10.85 -9.51 -8.20
C HIS A 111 -10.08 -8.25 -8.64
N LYS A 112 -10.66 -7.07 -8.38
CA LYS A 112 -9.99 -5.79 -8.57
C LYS A 112 -8.80 -5.75 -7.62
N ASN A 113 -7.58 -5.89 -8.16
CA ASN A 113 -6.37 -5.70 -7.38
C ASN A 113 -6.06 -4.20 -7.37
N VAL A 114 -6.30 -3.56 -6.22
CA VAL A 114 -5.91 -2.17 -5.98
C VAL A 114 -4.53 -2.19 -5.33
N ASN A 115 -3.54 -1.64 -6.02
CA ASN A 115 -2.23 -1.38 -5.46
C ASN A 115 -2.28 -0.05 -4.72
N TRP A 116 -2.13 -0.10 -3.40
CA TRP A 116 -2.10 1.10 -2.57
C TRP A 116 -0.66 1.57 -2.40
N PHE A 117 -0.47 2.88 -2.44
CA PHE A 117 0.78 3.57 -2.19
C PHE A 117 0.55 4.65 -1.14
N VAL A 118 1.55 4.84 -0.31
CA VAL A 118 1.53 5.77 0.83
C VAL A 118 2.75 6.67 0.75
N GLU A 119 2.50 7.96 0.90
CA GLU A 119 3.51 9.00 0.95
C GLU A 119 3.21 9.96 2.11
N VAL A 120 4.20 10.33 2.88
CA VAL A 120 4.05 11.25 4.02
C VAL A 120 3.90 12.67 3.49
N THR A 121 2.91 13.40 4.00
CA THR A 121 2.72 14.81 3.63
C THR A 121 3.72 15.70 4.36
N GLN A 122 3.86 16.96 3.92
CA GLN A 122 4.71 17.92 4.61
C GLN A 122 4.30 18.09 6.09
N GLU A 123 2.99 18.11 6.38
CA GLU A 123 2.48 18.19 7.76
C GLU A 123 2.88 16.98 8.60
N GLY A 124 2.82 15.77 8.03
CA GLY A 124 3.31 14.55 8.68
C GLY A 124 4.81 14.57 8.95
N LEU A 125 5.58 15.12 8.02
CA LEU A 125 7.03 15.25 8.13
C LEU A 125 7.42 16.28 9.19
N ASP A 126 6.76 17.44 9.22
CA ASP A 126 6.96 18.50 10.20
C ASP A 126 6.60 18.01 11.63
N LEU A 127 5.56 17.18 11.76
CA LEU A 127 5.18 16.56 13.02
C LEU A 127 6.30 15.65 13.56
N VAL A 128 6.88 14.81 12.69
CA VAL A 128 8.00 13.95 13.08
C VAL A 128 9.27 14.77 13.38
N ALA A 129 9.57 15.79 12.57
CA ALA A 129 10.72 16.66 12.75
C ALA A 129 10.66 17.42 14.08
N SER A 130 9.50 18.00 14.43
CA SER A 130 9.30 18.70 15.70
C SER A 130 9.43 17.77 16.92
N ALA A 131 8.95 16.52 16.80
CA ALA A 131 9.10 15.51 17.83
C ALA A 131 10.56 15.11 18.07
N ILE A 132 11.40 15.12 17.03
CA ILE A 132 12.84 14.84 17.15
C ILE A 132 13.60 16.06 17.70
N ALA A 133 13.31 17.26 17.18
CA ALA A 133 14.03 18.49 17.53
C ALA A 133 13.90 18.87 19.01
N SER A 134 12.79 18.49 19.65
CA SER A 134 12.58 18.79 21.06
C SER A 134 13.40 17.88 22.00
N GLY A 135 14.24 16.97 21.44
CA GLY A 135 14.80 15.69 21.96
C GLY A 135 15.91 15.76 22.99
#